data_AF-A0A382P0U9-F1
#
_entry.id   AF-A0A382P0U9-F1
#
_cell.length_a   1.000
_cell.length_b   1.000
_cell.length_c   1.000
_cell.angle_alpha   90.00
_cell.angle_beta   90.00
_cell.angle_gamma   90.00
#
_symmetry.space_group_name_H-M   'P 1'
#
loop_
_entity.id
_entity.type
_entity.pdbx_description
1 polymer ?
#
loop_
_entity_poly.entity_id
_entity_poly.type
_entity_poly.pdbx_seq_one_letter_code
_entity_poly.pdbx_strand_id
1 'polypeptide(L)'
;MAEDFDINSIDDIDMNYDFGFTTVDEDEVQEFETAVQEKVAKATQQETGMLESKMDKLLKLREDDASYQLLFEKRKAELETIYKDQMKKVERLILPLLHNLMKNPENEYIKWPNRTNIVQQQINKIVAITRGV
;
A
#
# COMPACT_ATOMS: atom_id res chain seq x y z
N MET A 1 27.44 34.85 64.88
CA MET A 1 28.79 34.47 65.34
C MET A 1 29.48 34.00 64.07
N ALA A 2 30.22 34.90 63.42
CA ALA A 2 31.00 34.54 62.25
C ALA A 2 32.16 33.71 62.80
N GLU A 3 32.23 32.44 62.44
CA GLU A 3 33.42 31.63 62.71
C GLU A 3 34.52 32.20 61.81
N ASP A 4 35.48 32.87 62.43
CA ASP A 4 36.68 33.35 61.77
C ASP A 4 37.38 32.13 61.14
N PHE A 5 37.45 32.12 59.82
CA PHE A 5 38.15 31.10 59.05
C PHE A 5 39.65 31.22 59.39
N ASP A 6 40.16 30.29 60.18
CA ASP A 6 41.56 30.29 60.61
C ASP A 6 42.48 29.98 59.42
N ILE A 7 43.00 31.05 58.81
CA ILE A 7 43.91 31.00 57.66
C ILE A 7 45.25 30.32 58.00
N ASN A 8 45.58 30.14 59.29
CA ASN A 8 46.84 29.51 59.74
C ASN A 8 46.76 27.98 59.80
N SER A 9 45.61 27.36 59.53
CA SER A 9 45.45 25.90 59.40
C SER A 9 45.79 25.37 58.00
N ILE A 10 46.38 26.20 57.12
CA ILE A 10 46.77 25.81 55.75
C ILE A 10 47.79 24.65 55.74
N ASP A 11 48.54 24.43 56.82
CA ASP A 11 49.56 23.38 56.91
C ASP A 11 48.99 21.95 56.96
N ASP A 12 47.70 21.76 57.27
CA ASP A 12 47.02 20.45 57.26
C ASP A 12 46.28 20.16 55.93
N ILE A 13 46.42 21.04 54.93
CA ILE A 13 45.86 20.80 53.59
C ILE A 13 46.81 19.83 52.86
N ASP A 14 46.38 18.58 52.71
CA ASP A 14 47.07 17.58 51.91
C ASP A 14 47.11 18.03 50.44
N MET A 15 48.20 18.67 50.04
CA MET A 15 48.44 19.11 48.66
C MET A 15 48.59 17.94 47.67
N ASN A 16 48.63 16.69 48.16
CA ASN A 16 48.56 15.49 47.34
C ASN A 16 47.12 14.93 47.19
N TYR A 17 46.11 15.59 47.77
CA TYR A 17 44.72 15.20 47.58
C TYR A 17 44.26 15.53 46.15
N ASP A 18 44.29 14.51 45.30
CA ASP A 18 43.76 14.55 43.93
C ASP A 18 42.23 14.49 43.95
N PHE A 19 41.58 15.57 43.52
CA PHE A 19 40.12 15.66 43.41
C PHE A 19 39.55 14.92 42.19
N GLY A 20 40.39 14.21 41.43
CA GLY A 20 39.99 13.46 40.25
C GLY A 20 39.71 14.35 39.04
N PHE A 21 40.24 15.57 39.04
CA PHE A 21 40.26 16.43 37.86
C PHE A 21 41.71 16.73 37.47
N THR A 22 42.01 16.54 36.20
CA THR A 22 43.25 16.98 35.57
C THR A 22 42.92 18.20 34.70
N THR A 23 43.77 19.21 34.69
CA THR A 23 43.63 20.32 33.75
C THR A 23 43.91 19.81 32.35
N VAL A 24 42.98 20.04 31.43
CA VAL A 24 43.18 19.78 30.01
C VAL A 24 43.55 21.09 29.33
N ASP A 25 44.45 21.01 28.35
CA ASP A 25 44.81 22.18 27.55
C ASP A 25 43.69 22.49 26.54
N GLU A 26 43.61 23.75 26.10
CA GLU A 26 42.60 24.20 25.14
C GLU A 26 42.65 23.40 23.82
N ASP A 27 43.85 22.99 23.41
CA ASP A 27 44.07 22.16 22.22
C ASP A 27 43.41 20.77 22.36
N GLU A 28 43.48 20.14 23.55
CA GLU A 28 42.87 18.83 23.83
C GLU A 28 41.34 18.91 23.82
N VAL A 29 40.78 20.02 24.31
CA VAL A 29 39.33 20.30 24.24
C VAL A 29 38.88 20.45 22.78
N GLN A 30 39.64 21.19 21.97
CA GLN A 30 39.33 21.38 20.55
C GLN A 30 39.38 20.06 19.75
N GLU A 31 40.36 19.20 20.03
CA GLU A 31 40.45 17.87 19.41
C GLU A 31 39.24 17.00 19.78
N PHE A 32 38.82 16.99 21.05
CA PHE A 32 37.65 16.25 21.49
C PHE A 32 36.35 16.78 20.87
N GLU A 33 36.17 18.10 20.82
CA GLU A 33 35.02 18.73 20.16
C GLU A 33 34.96 18.38 18.67
N THR A 34 36.10 18.40 17.98
CA THR A 34 36.20 18.03 16.57
C THR A 34 35.82 16.55 16.36
N ALA A 35 36.30 15.66 17.24
CA ALA A 35 35.96 14.23 17.19
C ALA A 35 34.47 13.97 17.47
N VAL A 36 33.84 14.74 18.37
CA VAL A 36 32.40 14.67 18.62
C VAL A 36 31.62 15.16 17.41
N GLN A 37 32.00 16.29 16.81
CA GLN A 37 31.37 16.82 15.60
C GLN A 37 31.46 15.82 14.43
N GLU A 38 32.59 15.17 14.23
CA GLU A 38 32.77 14.17 13.19
C GLU A 38 31.87 12.94 13.42
N LYS A 39 31.78 12.45 14.67
CA LYS A 39 30.88 11.34 15.03
C LYS A 39 29.42 11.71 14.80
N VAL A 40 29.01 12.92 15.19
CA VAL A 40 27.64 13.43 14.98
C VAL A 40 27.35 13.57 13.49
N ALA A 41 28.26 14.12 12.70
CA ALA A 41 28.12 14.22 11.25
C ALA A 41 27.96 12.84 10.60
N LYS A 42 28.77 11.86 11.01
CA LYS A 42 28.71 10.48 10.49
C LYS A 42 27.40 9.78 10.87
N ALA A 43 26.95 9.90 12.13
CA ALA A 43 25.69 9.35 12.59
C ALA A 43 24.49 9.99 11.83
N THR A 44 24.51 11.30 11.66
CA THR A 44 23.49 12.05 10.91
C THR A 44 23.44 11.60 9.45
N GLN A 45 24.58 11.49 8.78
CA GLN A 45 24.67 11.00 7.39
C GLN A 45 24.13 9.56 7.23
N GLN A 46 24.39 8.70 8.21
CA GLN A 46 23.90 7.33 8.20
C GLN A 46 22.38 7.27 8.37
N GLU A 47 21.81 8.06 9.28
CA GLU A 47 20.36 8.15 9.49
C GLU A 47 19.65 8.78 8.28
N THR A 48 20.19 9.86 7.70
CA THR A 48 19.63 10.49 6.50
C THR A 48 19.67 9.54 5.32
N GLY A 49 20.77 8.82 5.10
CA GLY A 49 20.85 7.82 4.03
C GLY A 49 19.86 6.66 4.23
N MET A 50 19.61 6.25 5.48
CA MET A 50 18.57 5.25 5.77
C MET A 50 17.17 5.79 5.47
N LEU A 51 16.88 7.05 5.82
CA LEU A 51 15.61 7.70 5.55
C LEU A 51 15.37 7.88 4.05
N GLU A 52 16.38 8.31 3.29
CA GLU A 52 16.35 8.38 1.83
C GLU A 52 16.02 7.01 1.23
N SER A 53 16.70 5.95 1.68
CA SER A 53 16.42 4.59 1.19
C SER A 53 15.00 4.10 1.47
N LYS A 54 14.40 4.53 2.60
CA LYS A 54 13.00 4.22 2.94
C LYS A 54 12.05 5.04 2.08
N MET A 55 12.36 6.32 1.84
CA MET A 55 11.58 7.19 0.96
C MET A 55 11.55 6.66 -0.47
N ASP A 56 12.69 6.26 -1.02
CA ASP A 56 12.78 5.66 -2.36
C ASP A 56 11.95 4.38 -2.47
N LYS A 57 11.94 3.55 -1.43
CA LYS A 57 11.07 2.36 -1.39
C LYS A 57 9.60 2.75 -1.40
N LEU A 58 9.19 3.74 -0.59
CA LEU A 58 7.80 4.21 -0.55
C LEU A 58 7.36 4.81 -1.88
N LEU A 59 8.23 5.57 -2.55
CA LEU A 59 7.95 6.12 -3.88
C LEU A 59 7.73 5.01 -4.91
N LYS A 60 8.60 3.99 -4.93
CA LYS A 60 8.45 2.81 -5.80
C LYS A 60 7.14 2.06 -5.53
N LEU A 61 6.83 1.78 -4.27
CA LEU A 61 5.56 1.12 -3.91
C LEU A 61 4.34 1.93 -4.37
N ARG A 62 4.40 3.27 -4.26
CA ARG A 62 3.30 4.14 -4.71
C ARG A 62 3.15 4.17 -6.22
N GLU A 63 4.25 4.20 -6.96
CA GLU A 63 4.25 4.10 -8.42
C GLU A 63 3.68 2.76 -8.88
N ASP A 64 4.08 1.67 -8.23
CA ASP A 64 3.53 0.33 -8.47
C ASP A 64 2.03 0.29 -8.14
N ASP A 65 1.57 0.85 -7.02
CA ASP A 65 0.15 0.90 -6.64
C ASP A 65 -0.71 1.64 -7.68
N ALA A 66 -0.23 2.77 -8.20
CA ALA A 66 -0.90 3.50 -9.28
C ALA A 66 -1.00 2.64 -10.56
N SER A 67 0.03 1.84 -10.84
CA SER A 67 0.04 0.89 -11.96
C SER A 67 -0.97 -0.25 -11.75
N TYR A 68 -1.10 -0.79 -10.53
CA TYR A 68 -2.06 -1.82 -10.19
C TYR A 68 -3.50 -1.32 -10.27
N GLN A 69 -3.77 -0.11 -9.79
CA GLN A 69 -5.08 0.53 -9.91
C GLN A 69 -5.49 0.70 -11.38
N LEU A 70 -4.58 1.17 -12.24
CA LEU A 70 -4.84 1.31 -13.67
C LEU A 70 -5.12 -0.05 -14.34
N LEU A 71 -4.33 -1.08 -14.02
CA LEU A 71 -4.52 -2.44 -14.52
C LEU A 71 -5.84 -3.05 -14.04
N PHE A 72 -6.21 -2.79 -12.78
CA PHE A 72 -7.47 -3.24 -12.20
C PHE A 72 -8.66 -2.60 -12.90
N GLU A 73 -8.66 -1.27 -13.06
CA GLU A 73 -9.72 -0.55 -13.78
C GLU A 73 -9.83 -1.03 -15.23
N LYS A 74 -8.70 -1.26 -15.91
CA LYS A 74 -8.70 -1.83 -17.27
C LYS A 74 -9.34 -3.21 -17.31
N ARG A 75 -8.95 -4.13 -16.43
CA ARG A 75 -9.56 -5.47 -16.37
C ARG A 75 -11.04 -5.43 -16.00
N LYS A 76 -11.41 -4.53 -15.09
CA LYS A 76 -12.81 -4.32 -14.71
C LYS A 76 -13.63 -3.88 -15.92
N ALA A 77 -13.15 -2.89 -16.67
CA ALA A 77 -13.82 -2.43 -17.89
C ALA A 77 -13.91 -3.52 -18.98
N GLU A 78 -12.86 -4.34 -19.13
CA GLU A 78 -12.87 -5.51 -20.02
C GLU A 78 -13.94 -6.54 -19.59
N LEU A 79 -13.99 -6.88 -18.29
CA LEU A 79 -14.99 -7.79 -17.74
C LEU A 79 -16.41 -7.24 -17.91
N GLU A 80 -16.65 -5.96 -17.61
CA GLU A 80 -17.94 -5.31 -17.82
C GLU A 80 -18.37 -5.38 -19.29
N THR A 81 -17.44 -5.20 -20.22
CA THR A 81 -17.70 -5.34 -21.66
C THR A 81 -18.09 -6.77 -22.03
N ILE A 82 -17.36 -7.76 -21.52
CA ILE A 82 -17.63 -9.19 -21.76
C ILE A 82 -19.02 -9.56 -21.21
N TYR A 83 -19.33 -9.19 -19.96
CA TYR A 83 -20.63 -9.48 -19.34
C TYR A 83 -21.77 -8.81 -20.11
N LYS A 84 -21.58 -7.56 -20.53
CA LYS A 84 -22.59 -6.84 -21.33
C LYS A 84 -22.83 -7.52 -22.67
N ASP A 85 -21.80 -8.02 -23.34
CA ASP A 85 -21.95 -8.76 -24.60
C ASP A 85 -22.63 -10.11 -24.40
N GLN A 86 -22.26 -10.86 -23.35
CA GLN A 86 -22.93 -12.12 -22.97
C GLN A 86 -24.41 -11.89 -22.69
N MET A 87 -24.77 -10.85 -21.93
CA MET A 87 -26.17 -10.53 -21.64
C MET A 87 -26.95 -10.17 -22.90
N LYS A 88 -26.37 -9.38 -23.81
CA LYS A 88 -27.00 -9.09 -25.12
C LYS A 88 -27.22 -10.36 -25.94
N LYS A 89 -26.29 -11.32 -25.91
CA LYS A 89 -26.46 -12.60 -26.60
C LYS A 89 -27.61 -13.41 -26.01
N VAL A 90 -27.75 -13.44 -24.69
CA VAL A 90 -28.90 -14.09 -24.01
C VAL A 90 -30.21 -13.40 -24.38
N GLU A 91 -30.26 -12.06 -24.34
CA GLU A 91 -31.44 -11.27 -24.71
C GLU A 91 -31.90 -11.58 -26.14
N ARG A 92 -30.96 -11.66 -27.10
CA ARG A 92 -31.26 -12.01 -28.49
C ARG A 92 -31.86 -13.42 -28.67
N LEU A 93 -31.59 -14.34 -27.75
CA LEU A 93 -32.18 -15.69 -27.78
C LEU A 93 -33.58 -15.70 -27.14
N ILE A 94 -33.78 -14.94 -26.06
CA ILE A 94 -35.03 -14.97 -25.27
C ILE A 94 -36.11 -14.05 -25.84
N LEU A 95 -35.79 -12.82 -26.26
CA LEU A 95 -36.80 -11.86 -26.71
C LEU A 95 -37.66 -12.36 -27.87
N PRO A 96 -37.11 -13.03 -28.92
CA PRO A 96 -37.94 -13.55 -29.99
C PRO A 96 -38.92 -14.63 -29.52
N LEU A 97 -38.54 -15.45 -28.52
CA LEU A 97 -39.43 -16.43 -27.93
C LEU A 97 -40.59 -15.74 -27.22
N LEU A 98 -40.30 -14.78 -26.34
CA LEU A 98 -41.33 -14.01 -25.61
C LEU A 98 -42.27 -13.28 -26.57
N HIS A 99 -41.72 -12.61 -27.57
CA HIS A 99 -42.51 -11.92 -28.59
C HIS A 99 -43.41 -12.89 -29.37
N ASN A 100 -42.93 -14.10 -29.69
CA ASN A 100 -43.76 -15.11 -30.37
C ASN A 100 -44.85 -15.68 -29.47
N LEU A 101 -44.61 -15.84 -28.17
CA LEU A 101 -45.61 -16.31 -27.20
C LEU A 101 -46.75 -15.30 -27.00
N MET A 102 -46.45 -14.00 -27.14
CA MET A 102 -47.46 -12.93 -27.05
C MET A 102 -48.32 -12.78 -28.32
N LYS A 103 -47.98 -13.46 -29.42
CA LYS A 103 -48.75 -13.33 -30.67
C LYS A 103 -50.11 -14.00 -30.52
N ASN A 104 -51.14 -13.33 -31.03
CA ASN A 104 -52.53 -13.79 -31.03
C ASN A 104 -53.07 -14.04 -29.61
N PRO A 105 -53.17 -13.00 -28.76
CA PRO A 105 -53.56 -13.12 -27.35
C PRO A 105 -54.94 -13.74 -27.13
N GLU A 106 -55.83 -13.67 -28.12
CA GLU A 106 -57.16 -14.29 -28.10
C GLU A 106 -57.13 -15.82 -28.23
N ASN A 107 -56.01 -16.39 -28.70
CA ASN A 107 -55.85 -17.83 -28.86
C ASN A 107 -55.12 -18.41 -27.65
N GLU A 108 -55.85 -19.15 -26.82
CA GLU A 108 -55.30 -19.82 -25.63
C GLU A 108 -54.26 -20.91 -25.97
N TYR A 109 -54.34 -21.50 -27.17
CA TYR A 109 -53.52 -22.64 -27.57
C TYR A 109 -52.51 -22.28 -28.67
N ILE A 110 -51.23 -22.58 -28.44
CA ILE A 110 -50.15 -22.47 -29.43
C ILE A 110 -49.80 -23.86 -29.96
N LYS A 111 -50.02 -24.09 -31.27
CA LYS A 111 -49.54 -25.30 -31.95
C LYS A 111 -48.02 -25.20 -32.17
N TRP A 112 -47.25 -25.88 -31.32
CA TRP A 112 -45.78 -25.90 -31.39
C TRP A 112 -45.23 -27.31 -31.65
N PRO A 113 -45.11 -27.72 -32.93
CA PRO A 113 -44.58 -29.04 -33.27
C PRO A 113 -43.09 -29.14 -32.89
N ASN A 114 -42.65 -30.33 -32.48
CA ASN A 114 -41.26 -30.63 -32.08
C ASN A 114 -40.68 -29.68 -31.00
N ARG A 115 -41.53 -29.13 -30.12
CA ARG A 115 -41.12 -28.15 -29.10
C ARG A 115 -39.97 -28.63 -28.21
N THR A 116 -39.95 -29.91 -27.85
CA THR A 116 -38.92 -30.46 -26.95
C THR A 116 -37.52 -30.30 -27.55
N ASN A 117 -37.31 -30.68 -28.81
CA ASN A 117 -36.01 -30.57 -29.45
C ASN A 117 -35.60 -29.10 -29.64
N ILE A 118 -36.54 -28.26 -30.08
CA ILE A 118 -36.30 -26.82 -30.30
C ILE A 118 -35.91 -26.14 -28.98
N VAL A 119 -36.69 -26.33 -27.92
CA VAL A 119 -36.42 -25.75 -26.60
C VAL A 119 -35.09 -26.25 -26.05
N GLN A 120 -34.78 -27.54 -26.19
CA GLN A 120 -33.50 -28.09 -25.75
C GLN A 120 -32.31 -27.44 -26.46
N GLN A 121 -32.41 -27.18 -27.77
CA GLN A 121 -31.36 -26.47 -28.50
C GLN A 121 -31.17 -25.03 -27.99
N GLN A 122 -32.26 -24.33 -27.66
CA GLN A 122 -32.17 -22.96 -27.10
C GLN A 122 -31.59 -22.97 -25.69
N ILE A 123 -31.97 -23.93 -24.85
CA ILE A 123 -31.36 -24.13 -23.52
C ILE A 123 -29.86 -24.33 -23.66
N ASN A 124 -29.43 -25.20 -24.57
CA ASN A 124 -28.00 -25.46 -24.79
C ASN A 124 -27.24 -24.19 -25.20
N LYS A 125 -27.83 -23.36 -26.08
CA LYS A 125 -27.25 -22.07 -26.48
C LYS A 125 -27.12 -21.10 -25.31
N ILE A 126 -28.15 -20.97 -24.48
CA ILE A 126 -28.13 -20.09 -23.30
C ILE A 126 -27.11 -20.57 -22.28
N VAL A 127 -27.05 -21.88 -22.01
CA VAL A 127 -26.09 -22.48 -21.09
C VAL A 127 -24.66 -22.27 -21.59
N ALA A 128 -24.41 -22.43 -22.89
CA ALA A 128 -23.10 -22.17 -23.48
C ALA A 128 -22.64 -20.70 -23.27
N ILE A 129 -23.56 -19.73 -23.27
CA ILE A 129 -23.22 -18.32 -23.04
C ILE A 129 -23.03 -18.01 -21.54
N THR A 130 -23.89 -18.58 -20.69
CA THR A 130 -23.93 -18.25 -19.24
C THR A 130 -22.99 -19.09 -18.38
N ARG A 131 -22.57 -20.27 -18.86
CA ARG A 131 -21.66 -21.18 -18.16
C ARG A 131 -20.38 -21.48 -18.95
N GLY A 132 -20.28 -21.05 -20.20
CA GLY A 132 -19.07 -21.19 -21.00
C GLY A 132 -18.03 -20.15 -20.60
N VAL A 133 -17.01 -20.62 -19.88
CA VAL A 133 -15.66 -20.03 -19.81
C VAL A 133 -14.72 -20.97 -20.55
#